data_AF-A0A537Y712-F1
#
_entry.id   AF-A0A537Y712-F1
#
_cell.length_a   1.000
_cell.length_b   1.000
_cell.length_c   1.000
_cell.angle_alpha   90.00
_cell.angle_beta   90.00
_cell.angle_gamma   90.00
#
_symmetry.space_group_name_H-M   'P 1'
#
loop_
_entity.id
_entity.type
_entity.pdbx_description
1 polymer ?
#
loop_
_entity_poly.entity_id
_entity_poly.type
_entity_poly.pdbx_seq_one_letter_code
_entity_poly.pdbx_strand_id
1 'polypeptide(L)'
;MTTTAERIQLTDLKPAEPTGARRPLGLLGALAAIGLAGWSLALVTGSPTAGDYVRVSVIALWAVCGLSLVWRRPREPMGVLILAFAGMGALWALGAGLRADASAGSAVKDLGSVLRALGLGLLPAIGMHILFGLPDGVIGKRSRRITVVAGYVLSLGVAVYLWSQRPKLPYWPVAVAGALAFFAGAIAST
;
A
#
# COMPACT_ATOMS: atom_id res chain seq x y z
N MET A 1 -31.82 -40.02 -17.13
CA MET A 1 -31.65 -40.45 -15.73
C MET A 1 -30.16 -40.48 -15.44
N THR A 2 -29.65 -39.36 -14.96
CA THR A 2 -28.23 -39.13 -14.69
C THR A 2 -27.94 -39.67 -13.29
N THR A 3 -27.03 -40.63 -13.17
CA THR A 3 -26.82 -41.38 -11.91
C THR A 3 -26.10 -40.52 -10.88
N THR A 4 -26.39 -40.73 -9.59
CA THR A 4 -25.84 -39.98 -8.44
C THR A 4 -24.31 -39.88 -8.42
N ALA A 5 -23.61 -40.81 -9.09
CA ALA A 5 -22.16 -40.80 -9.24
C ALA A 5 -21.63 -39.63 -10.10
N GLU A 6 -22.38 -39.20 -11.12
CA GLU A 6 -21.98 -38.11 -12.03
C GLU A 6 -22.10 -36.73 -11.36
N ARG A 7 -23.02 -36.60 -10.38
CA ARG A 7 -23.20 -35.36 -9.60
C ARG A 7 -22.06 -35.13 -8.59
N ILE A 8 -21.37 -36.18 -8.17
CA ILE A 8 -20.23 -36.06 -7.24
C ILE A 8 -18.99 -35.54 -7.99
N GLN A 9 -18.77 -35.92 -9.25
CA GLN A 9 -17.59 -35.48 -10.01
C GLN A 9 -17.61 -34.00 -10.40
N LEU A 10 -18.78 -33.39 -10.67
CA LEU A 10 -18.87 -31.97 -11.03
C LEU A 10 -18.70 -31.02 -9.83
N THR A 11 -18.97 -31.49 -8.61
CA THR A 11 -18.85 -30.67 -7.39
C THR A 11 -17.41 -30.66 -6.84
N ASP A 12 -16.57 -31.60 -7.28
CA ASP A 12 -15.18 -31.76 -6.86
C ASP A 12 -14.17 -31.05 -7.79
N LEU A 13 -14.66 -30.46 -8.90
CA LEU A 13 -13.90 -29.49 -9.69
C LEU A 13 -13.89 -28.14 -8.97
N LYS A 14 -13.31 -28.10 -7.77
CA LYS A 14 -12.80 -26.84 -7.22
C LYS A 14 -11.75 -26.36 -8.23
N PRO A 15 -11.96 -25.23 -8.93
CA PRO A 15 -10.91 -24.70 -9.80
C PRO A 15 -9.66 -24.58 -8.92
N ALA A 16 -8.56 -25.18 -9.34
CA ALA A 16 -7.29 -24.98 -8.67
C ALA A 16 -7.07 -23.46 -8.63
N GLU A 17 -7.25 -22.86 -7.45
CA GLU A 17 -6.91 -21.46 -7.27
C GLU A 17 -5.48 -21.29 -7.79
N PRO A 18 -5.17 -20.29 -8.61
CA PRO A 18 -3.85 -20.11 -9.20
C PRO A 18 -2.84 -19.75 -8.10
N THR A 19 -2.41 -20.76 -7.34
CA THR A 19 -1.47 -20.68 -6.21
C THR A 19 -0.08 -20.28 -6.68
N GLY A 20 0.22 -20.46 -7.98
CA GLY A 20 1.50 -20.10 -8.59
C GLY A 20 1.67 -18.61 -8.90
N ALA A 21 0.59 -17.86 -9.15
CA ALA A 21 0.68 -16.49 -9.67
C ALA A 21 1.11 -15.45 -8.61
N ARG A 22 0.89 -15.73 -7.32
CA ARG A 22 1.15 -14.74 -6.25
C ARG A 22 2.63 -14.48 -5.98
N ARG A 23 3.50 -15.48 -6.17
CA ARG A 23 4.95 -15.34 -5.97
C ARG A 23 5.61 -14.40 -6.99
N PRO A 24 5.44 -14.59 -8.32
CA PRO A 24 6.01 -13.67 -9.29
C PRO A 24 5.40 -12.27 -9.14
N LEU A 25 4.10 -12.14 -8.86
CA LEU A 25 3.47 -10.85 -8.57
C LEU A 25 4.07 -10.17 -7.34
N GLY A 26 4.36 -10.92 -6.26
CA GLY A 26 5.00 -10.39 -5.07
C GLY A 26 6.42 -9.88 -5.36
N LEU A 27 7.20 -10.63 -6.13
CA LEU A 27 8.55 -10.22 -6.55
C LEU A 27 8.49 -8.95 -7.41
N LEU A 28 7.61 -8.92 -8.42
CA LEU A 28 7.41 -7.75 -9.26
C LEU A 28 6.97 -6.54 -8.44
N GLY A 29 6.05 -6.71 -7.49
CA GLY A 29 5.61 -5.65 -6.59
C GLY A 29 6.74 -5.10 -5.71
N ALA A 30 7.58 -5.98 -5.16
CA ALA A 30 8.73 -5.58 -4.36
C ALA A 30 9.79 -4.83 -5.19
N LEU A 31 10.13 -5.36 -6.37
CA LEU A 31 11.07 -4.72 -7.30
C LEU A 31 10.54 -3.38 -7.79
N ALA A 32 9.25 -3.28 -8.10
CA ALA A 32 8.63 -2.03 -8.49
C ALA A 32 8.69 -1.00 -7.34
N ALA A 33 8.34 -1.38 -6.11
CA ALA A 33 8.42 -0.48 -4.97
C ALA A 33 9.85 0.03 -4.72
N ILE A 34 10.84 -0.87 -4.72
CA ILE A 34 12.25 -0.52 -4.54
C ILE A 34 12.75 0.34 -5.71
N GLY A 35 12.41 -0.03 -6.94
CA GLY A 35 12.81 0.70 -8.14
C GLY A 35 12.23 2.12 -8.19
N LEU A 36 10.95 2.29 -7.87
CA LEU A 36 10.30 3.62 -7.80
C LEU A 36 10.89 4.47 -6.66
N ALA A 37 11.18 3.87 -5.50
CA ALA A 37 11.84 4.56 -4.40
C ALA A 37 13.28 4.98 -4.78
N GLY A 38 14.05 4.10 -5.41
CA GLY A 38 15.39 4.39 -5.92
C GLY A 38 15.38 5.48 -7.01
N TRP A 39 14.43 5.42 -7.93
CA TRP A 39 14.25 6.46 -8.95
C TRP A 39 13.94 7.82 -8.31
N SER A 40 13.17 7.86 -7.22
CA SER A 40 12.94 9.12 -6.50
C SER A 40 14.21 9.81 -6.04
N LEU A 41 15.28 9.06 -5.70
CA LEU A 41 16.59 9.62 -5.35
C LEU A 41 17.31 10.20 -6.56
N ALA A 42 17.21 9.53 -7.71
CA ALA A 42 17.83 10.00 -8.95
C ALA A 42 17.23 11.33 -9.45
N LEU A 43 16.01 11.68 -9.02
CA LEU A 43 15.34 12.93 -9.34
C LEU A 43 15.71 14.09 -8.39
N VAL A 44 16.47 13.82 -7.32
CA VAL A 44 16.91 14.87 -6.39
C VAL A 44 17.97 15.72 -7.08
N THR A 45 17.72 17.04 -7.14
CA THR A 45 18.70 18.00 -7.63
C THR A 45 19.72 18.29 -6.53
N GLY A 46 20.99 17.97 -6.78
CA GLY A 46 22.08 18.12 -5.80
C GLY A 46 22.34 16.86 -4.96
N SER A 47 22.92 17.04 -3.78
CA SER A 47 23.27 15.92 -2.90
C SER A 47 22.03 15.41 -2.14
N PRO A 48 21.68 14.11 -2.22
CA PRO A 48 20.60 13.55 -1.43
C PRO A 48 20.81 13.75 0.07
N THR A 49 19.74 14.09 0.78
CA THR A 49 19.78 14.29 2.23
C THR A 49 19.68 12.95 2.98
N ALA A 50 20.07 12.93 4.26
CA ALA A 50 19.86 11.76 5.12
C ALA A 50 18.39 11.31 5.15
N GLY A 51 17.44 12.25 5.10
CA GLY A 51 16.01 11.95 5.06
C GLY A 51 15.59 11.20 3.80
N ASP A 52 16.23 11.47 2.65
CA ASP A 52 15.93 10.77 1.40
C ASP A 52 16.40 9.31 1.45
N TYR A 53 17.59 9.07 1.99
CA TYR A 53 18.10 7.71 2.21
C TYR A 53 17.24 6.92 3.20
N VAL A 54 16.85 7.54 4.33
CA VAL A 54 15.98 6.91 5.33
C VAL A 54 14.66 6.51 4.70
N ARG A 55 14.02 7.40 3.93
CA ARG A 55 12.76 7.11 3.24
C ARG A 55 12.87 5.89 2.32
N VAL A 56 13.88 5.86 1.44
CA VAL A 56 14.08 4.73 0.52
C VAL A 56 14.37 3.44 1.26
N SER A 57 15.20 3.50 2.31
CA SER A 57 15.53 2.33 3.15
C SER A 57 14.30 1.76 3.84
N VAL A 58 13.43 2.62 4.39
CA VAL A 58 12.18 2.21 5.02
C VAL A 58 11.24 1.55 4.00
N ILE A 59 11.10 2.12 2.80
CA ILE A 59 10.28 1.54 1.73
C ILE A 59 10.83 0.16 1.30
N ALA A 60 12.15 0.06 1.12
CA ALA A 60 12.81 -1.19 0.74
C ALA A 60 12.63 -2.26 1.83
N LEU A 61 12.78 -1.89 3.11
CA LEU A 61 12.55 -2.78 4.23
C LEU A 61 11.12 -3.35 4.21
N TRP A 62 10.11 -2.49 4.05
CA TRP A 62 8.72 -2.92 3.96
C TRP A 62 8.46 -3.80 2.73
N ALA A 63 9.06 -3.49 1.58
CA ALA A 63 8.96 -4.31 0.38
C ALA A 63 9.55 -5.72 0.59
N VAL A 64 10.72 -5.81 1.22
CA VAL A 64 11.36 -7.10 1.56
C VAL A 64 10.51 -7.88 2.57
N CYS A 65 9.97 -7.22 3.59
CA CYS A 65 9.05 -7.85 4.54
C CYS A 65 7.82 -8.42 3.84
N GLY A 66 7.15 -7.64 2.97
CA GLY A 66 6.00 -8.09 2.20
C GLY A 66 6.33 -9.26 1.27
N LEU A 67 7.46 -9.19 0.55
CA LEU A 67 7.95 -10.27 -0.29
C LEU A 67 8.20 -11.54 0.52
N SER A 68 8.83 -11.41 1.69
CA SER A 68 9.11 -12.54 2.56
C SER A 68 7.83 -13.26 3.01
N LEU A 69 6.76 -12.51 3.29
CA LEU A 69 5.46 -13.07 3.65
C LEU A 69 4.77 -13.72 2.46
N VAL A 70 4.78 -13.11 1.28
CA VAL A 70 4.24 -13.74 0.06
C VAL A 70 4.97 -15.06 -0.24
N TRP A 71 6.27 -15.13 0.04
CA TRP A 71 7.07 -16.33 -0.20
C TRP A 71 6.80 -17.43 0.84
N ARG A 72 6.82 -17.07 2.13
CA ARG A 72 6.64 -18.01 3.25
C ARG A 72 5.19 -18.43 3.46
N ARG A 73 4.24 -17.54 3.18
CA ARG A 73 2.80 -17.71 3.45
C ARG A 73 1.93 -17.24 2.27
N PRO A 74 2.04 -17.86 1.08
CA PRO A 74 1.36 -17.40 -0.15
C PRO A 74 -0.18 -17.41 -0.09
N ARG A 75 -0.75 -18.15 0.87
CA ARG A 75 -2.21 -18.22 1.10
C ARG A 75 -2.74 -17.04 1.90
N GLU A 76 -1.90 -16.37 2.68
CA GLU A 76 -2.29 -15.26 3.54
C GLU A 76 -2.21 -13.93 2.77
N PRO A 77 -3.30 -13.13 2.71
CA PRO A 77 -3.29 -11.83 2.04
C PRO A 77 -2.34 -10.80 2.67
N MET A 78 -1.86 -11.03 3.89
CA MET A 78 -1.01 -10.10 4.62
C MET A 78 0.24 -9.66 3.84
N GLY A 79 0.91 -10.58 3.13
CA GLY A 79 2.07 -10.22 2.33
C GLY A 79 1.76 -9.20 1.21
N VAL A 80 0.57 -9.32 0.60
CA VAL A 80 0.12 -8.38 -0.44
C VAL A 80 -0.24 -7.03 0.17
N LEU A 81 -0.86 -7.00 1.35
CA LEU A 81 -1.17 -5.75 2.07
C LEU A 81 0.11 -4.98 2.43
N ILE A 82 1.16 -5.68 2.89
CA ILE A 82 2.45 -5.06 3.18
C ILE A 82 3.13 -4.55 1.91
N LEU A 83 3.08 -5.29 0.81
CA LEU A 83 3.59 -4.80 -0.47
C LEU A 83 2.82 -3.58 -0.98
N ALA A 84 1.50 -3.54 -0.79
CA ALA A 84 0.69 -2.37 -1.12
C ALA A 84 1.10 -1.15 -0.26
N PHE A 85 1.37 -1.36 1.03
CA PHE A 85 1.88 -0.30 1.92
C PHE A 85 3.23 0.25 1.42
N ALA A 86 4.18 -0.64 1.09
CA ALA A 86 5.45 -0.26 0.51
C ALA A 86 5.28 0.48 -0.83
N GLY A 87 4.37 0.00 -1.69
CA GLY A 87 4.05 0.61 -2.97
C GLY A 87 3.51 2.03 -2.82
N MET A 88 2.58 2.28 -1.88
CA MET A 88 2.10 3.64 -1.62
C MET A 88 3.21 4.56 -1.08
N GLY A 89 4.10 4.04 -0.24
CA GLY A 89 5.31 4.75 0.19
C GLY A 89 6.23 5.11 -0.98
N ALA A 90 6.41 4.19 -1.93
CA ALA A 90 7.18 4.42 -3.15
C ALA A 90 6.53 5.47 -4.07
N LEU A 91 5.21 5.43 -4.26
CA LEU A 91 4.47 6.45 -5.02
C LEU A 91 4.59 7.83 -4.37
N TRP A 92 4.53 7.90 -3.04
CA TRP A 92 4.76 9.13 -2.32
C TRP A 92 6.16 9.70 -2.55
N ALA A 93 7.19 8.86 -2.43
CA ALA A 93 8.58 9.24 -2.66
C ALA A 93 8.81 9.72 -4.10
N LEU A 94 8.34 8.95 -5.09
CA LEU A 94 8.44 9.30 -6.50
C LEU A 94 7.71 10.62 -6.81
N GLY A 95 6.49 10.80 -6.29
CA GLY A 95 5.74 12.03 -6.48
C GLY A 95 6.45 13.26 -5.91
N ALA A 96 7.17 13.10 -4.78
CA ALA A 96 8.04 14.15 -4.25
C ALA A 96 9.23 14.44 -5.18
N GLY A 97 9.89 13.40 -5.71
CA GLY A 97 10.99 13.54 -6.67
C GLY A 97 10.57 14.24 -7.97
N LEU A 98 9.48 13.81 -8.60
CA LEU A 98 8.98 14.40 -9.85
C LEU A 98 8.60 15.89 -9.72
N ARG A 99 8.18 16.32 -8.51
CA ARG A 99 7.92 17.73 -8.24
C ARG A 99 9.20 18.55 -8.01
N ALA A 100 10.23 17.92 -7.45
CA ALA A 100 11.51 18.56 -7.17
C ALA A 100 12.42 18.63 -8.40
N ASP A 101 12.19 17.78 -9.39
CA ASP A 101 12.92 17.77 -10.65
C ASP A 101 12.77 19.12 -11.39
N ALA A 102 13.89 19.81 -11.56
CA ALA A 102 13.95 21.11 -12.23
C ALA A 102 13.68 20.98 -13.74
N SER A 103 14.06 19.85 -14.35
CA SER A 103 13.93 19.57 -15.78
C SER A 103 12.51 19.15 -16.19
N ALA A 104 11.69 18.77 -15.21
CA ALA A 104 10.33 18.31 -15.43
C ALA A 104 9.39 19.45 -15.87
N GLY A 105 8.63 19.19 -16.94
CA GLY A 105 7.53 20.05 -17.40
C GLY A 105 6.35 20.10 -16.43
N SER A 106 5.42 21.04 -16.66
CA SER A 106 4.24 21.26 -15.79
C SER A 106 3.40 20.00 -15.58
N ALA A 107 3.13 19.24 -16.65
CA ALA A 107 2.35 18.01 -16.57
C ALA A 107 2.98 16.94 -15.65
N VAL A 108 4.31 16.80 -15.68
CA VAL A 108 5.05 15.86 -14.82
C VAL A 108 5.00 16.30 -13.36
N LYS A 109 5.12 17.59 -13.10
CA LYS A 109 4.99 18.17 -11.74
C LYS A 109 3.58 18.02 -11.19
N ASP A 110 2.56 18.13 -12.03
CA ASP A 110 1.16 17.87 -11.66
C ASP A 110 0.94 16.40 -11.32
N LEU A 111 1.45 15.47 -12.14
CA LEU A 111 1.42 14.05 -11.83
C LEU A 111 2.13 13.74 -10.50
N GLY A 112 3.32 14.31 -10.29
CA GLY A 112 4.06 14.14 -9.03
C GLY A 112 3.26 14.61 -7.81
N SER A 113 2.43 15.64 -7.97
CA SER A 113 1.52 16.10 -6.92
C SER A 113 0.45 15.10 -6.56
N VAL A 114 -0.17 14.51 -7.58
CA VAL A 114 -1.22 13.51 -7.43
C VAL A 114 -0.64 12.29 -6.73
N LEU A 115 0.50 11.79 -7.20
CA LEU A 115 1.18 10.63 -6.62
C LEU A 115 1.60 10.88 -5.17
N ARG A 116 2.14 12.07 -4.87
CA ARG A 116 2.52 12.45 -3.51
C ARG A 116 1.31 12.49 -2.57
N ALA A 117 0.21 13.09 -3.00
CA ALA A 117 -1.00 13.21 -2.19
C ALA A 117 -1.69 11.85 -1.95
N LEU A 118 -1.80 11.02 -3.00
CA LEU A 118 -2.38 9.67 -2.90
C LEU A 118 -1.52 8.75 -2.03
N GLY A 119 -0.20 8.74 -2.27
CA GLY A 119 0.74 7.95 -1.49
C GLY A 119 0.66 8.29 0.00
N LEU A 120 0.72 9.57 0.33
CA LEU A 120 0.68 10.01 1.72
C LEU A 120 -0.69 9.81 2.37
N GLY A 121 -1.77 10.09 1.64
CA GLY A 121 -3.14 10.05 2.17
C GLY A 121 -3.65 8.64 2.43
N LEU A 122 -3.24 7.64 1.62
CA LEU A 122 -3.73 6.25 1.74
C LEU A 122 -2.92 5.39 2.72
N LEU A 123 -1.71 5.80 3.11
CA LEU A 123 -0.87 5.05 4.05
C LEU A 123 -1.59 4.72 5.37
N PRO A 124 -2.30 5.66 6.04
CA PRO A 124 -3.03 5.36 7.27
C PRO A 124 -4.09 4.26 7.10
N ALA A 125 -4.88 4.30 6.02
CA ALA A 125 -5.89 3.26 5.76
C ALA A 125 -5.27 1.88 5.58
N ILE A 126 -4.15 1.78 4.86
CA ILE A 126 -3.47 0.49 4.65
C ILE A 126 -2.85 0.02 5.97
N GLY A 127 -2.23 0.91 6.75
CA GLY A 127 -1.71 0.58 8.08
C GLY A 127 -2.81 0.07 9.02
N MET A 128 -3.98 0.71 8.99
CA MET A 128 -5.16 0.24 9.71
C MET A 128 -5.61 -1.14 9.23
N HIS A 129 -5.69 -1.36 7.91
CA HIS A 129 -6.05 -2.66 7.34
C HIS A 129 -5.10 -3.77 7.82
N ILE A 130 -3.79 -3.50 7.82
CA ILE A 130 -2.78 -4.43 8.35
C ILE A 130 -3.09 -4.76 9.82
N LEU A 131 -3.31 -3.75 10.67
CA LEU A 131 -3.61 -3.95 12.10
C LEU A 131 -4.87 -4.79 12.32
N PHE A 132 -5.97 -4.48 11.60
CA PHE A 132 -7.23 -5.20 11.73
C PHE A 132 -7.22 -6.61 11.10
N GLY A 133 -6.31 -6.83 10.15
CA GLY A 133 -6.13 -8.11 9.48
C GLY A 133 -5.21 -9.06 10.22
N LEU A 134 -4.47 -8.65 11.25
CA LEU A 134 -3.58 -9.56 11.97
C LEU A 134 -4.34 -10.77 12.57
N PRO A 135 -3.79 -12.00 12.47
CA PRO A 135 -2.47 -12.35 11.93
C PRO A 135 -2.42 -12.68 10.42
N ASP A 136 -3.54 -13.07 9.80
CA ASP A 136 -3.60 -13.69 8.47
C ASP A 136 -3.89 -12.69 7.32
N GLY A 137 -4.23 -11.45 7.66
CA GLY A 137 -4.65 -10.39 6.75
C GLY A 137 -6.15 -10.41 6.43
N VAL A 138 -6.95 -11.28 7.07
CA VAL A 138 -8.37 -11.44 6.78
C VAL A 138 -9.22 -10.81 7.88
N ILE A 139 -10.14 -9.93 7.47
CA ILE A 139 -11.08 -9.29 8.40
C ILE A 139 -12.34 -10.14 8.50
N GLY A 140 -12.43 -11.00 9.52
CA GLY A 140 -13.57 -11.91 9.72
C GLY A 140 -14.85 -11.22 10.21
N LYS A 141 -14.76 -10.13 10.98
CA LYS A 141 -15.94 -9.45 11.57
C LYS A 141 -16.47 -8.33 10.67
N ARG A 142 -17.79 -8.28 10.46
CA ARG A 142 -18.46 -7.24 9.63
C ARG A 142 -18.21 -5.82 10.13
N SER A 143 -18.23 -5.60 11.45
CA SER A 143 -17.94 -4.30 12.06
C SER A 143 -16.54 -3.80 11.69
N ARG A 144 -15.51 -4.63 11.89
CA ARG A 144 -14.12 -4.34 11.50
C ARG A 144 -13.99 -4.04 10.01
N ARG A 145 -14.70 -4.77 9.15
CA ARG A 145 -14.69 -4.53 7.70
C ARG A 145 -15.28 -3.15 7.36
N ILE A 146 -16.39 -2.77 8.00
CA ILE A 146 -16.99 -1.43 7.82
C ILE A 146 -16.00 -0.35 8.26
N THR A 147 -15.34 -0.52 9.42
CA THR A 147 -14.31 0.42 9.89
C THR A 147 -13.18 0.59 8.87
N VAL A 148 -12.69 -0.51 8.29
CA VAL A 148 -11.64 -0.45 7.25
C VAL A 148 -12.12 0.27 5.99
N VAL A 149 -13.32 -0.03 5.51
CA VAL A 149 -13.91 0.68 4.36
C VAL A 149 -14.04 2.17 4.65
N ALA A 150 -14.57 2.55 5.83
CA ALA A 150 -14.67 3.95 6.24
C ALA A 150 -13.29 4.62 6.30
N GLY A 151 -12.27 3.94 6.83
CA GLY A 151 -10.90 4.44 6.86
C GLY A 151 -10.31 4.70 5.48
N TYR A 152 -10.59 3.84 4.49
CA TYR A 152 -10.19 4.09 3.10
C TYR A 152 -10.89 5.32 2.50
N VAL A 153 -12.20 5.48 2.73
CA VAL A 153 -12.96 6.64 2.27
C VAL A 153 -12.41 7.93 2.88
N LEU A 154 -12.17 7.93 4.19
CA LEU A 154 -11.58 9.09 4.90
C LEU A 154 -10.16 9.39 4.40
N SER A 155 -9.32 8.37 4.22
CA SER A 155 -7.95 8.51 3.71
C SER A 155 -7.92 9.04 2.28
N LEU A 156 -8.88 8.64 1.44
CA LEU A 156 -9.04 9.21 0.11
C LEU A 156 -9.45 10.69 0.18
N GLY A 157 -10.36 11.04 1.10
CA GLY A 157 -10.70 12.44 1.39
C GLY A 157 -9.48 13.25 1.83
N VAL A 158 -8.63 12.69 2.69
CA VAL A 158 -7.35 13.30 3.09
C VAL A 158 -6.43 13.48 1.88
N ALA A 159 -6.31 12.47 1.00
CA ALA A 159 -5.51 12.60 -0.23
C ALA A 159 -6.01 13.74 -1.14
N VAL A 160 -7.33 13.85 -1.34
CA VAL A 160 -7.94 14.95 -2.11
C VAL A 160 -7.70 16.30 -1.46
N TYR A 161 -7.82 16.38 -0.13
CA TYR A 161 -7.52 17.60 0.63
C TYR A 161 -6.04 18.01 0.50
N LEU A 162 -5.11 17.06 0.67
CA LEU A 162 -3.68 17.33 0.49
C LEU A 162 -3.36 17.80 -0.93
N TRP A 163 -4.07 17.28 -1.92
CA TRP A 163 -3.94 17.69 -3.32
C TRP A 163 -4.47 19.10 -3.57
N SER A 164 -5.52 19.56 -2.86
CA SER A 164 -6.04 20.92 -2.99
C SER A 164 -5.18 21.98 -2.29
N GLN A 165 -4.38 21.61 -1.28
CA GLN A 165 -3.50 22.51 -0.53
C GLN A 165 -2.15 22.80 -1.22
N ARG A 166 -1.98 22.44 -2.49
CA ARG A 166 -0.75 22.74 -3.24
C ARG A 166 -0.47 24.26 -3.25
N PRO A 167 0.78 24.71 -3.07
CA PRO A 167 2.03 23.94 -3.08
C PRO A 167 2.55 23.48 -1.70
N LYS A 168 1.97 23.93 -0.58
CA LYS A 168 2.42 23.60 0.77
C LYS A 168 1.56 22.46 1.34
N LEU A 169 2.15 21.28 1.52
CA LEU A 169 1.44 20.13 2.09
C LEU A 169 1.49 20.19 3.62
N PRO A 170 0.38 20.51 4.32
CA PRO A 170 0.33 20.34 5.77
C PRO A 170 0.37 18.84 6.10
N TYR A 171 1.33 18.42 6.91
CA TYR A 171 1.46 17.01 7.33
C TYR A 171 0.51 16.62 8.46
N TRP A 172 -0.07 17.60 9.16
CA TRP A 172 -0.94 17.38 10.32
C TRP A 172 -2.19 16.52 10.04
N PRO A 173 -2.88 16.59 8.87
CA PRO A 173 -4.06 15.76 8.61
C PRO A 173 -3.69 14.27 8.55
N VAL A 174 -2.49 13.97 8.04
CA VAL A 174 -1.97 12.61 7.94
C VAL A 174 -1.57 12.08 9.31
N ALA A 175 -0.97 12.94 10.15
CA ALA A 175 -0.66 12.60 11.53
C ALA A 175 -1.94 12.29 12.33
N VAL A 176 -2.99 13.11 12.17
CA VAL A 176 -4.30 12.87 12.81
C VAL A 176 -4.95 11.59 12.30
N ALA A 177 -4.99 11.37 10.98
CA ALA A 177 -5.54 10.15 10.39
C ALA A 177 -4.76 8.90 10.84
N GLY A 178 -3.44 8.99 10.90
CA GLY A 178 -2.57 7.92 11.41
C GLY A 178 -2.81 7.61 12.88
N ALA A 179 -2.94 8.64 13.72
CA ALA A 179 -3.26 8.47 15.13
C ALA A 179 -4.63 7.81 15.32
N LEU A 180 -5.67 8.30 14.62
CA LEU A 180 -7.01 7.71 14.68
C LEU A 180 -7.02 6.25 14.20
N ALA A 181 -6.33 5.95 13.11
CA ALA A 181 -6.18 4.59 12.59
C ALA A 181 -5.49 3.67 13.60
N PHE A 182 -4.42 4.16 14.25
CA PHE A 182 -3.70 3.42 15.28
C PHE A 182 -4.60 3.12 16.49
N PHE A 183 -5.28 4.14 17.04
CA PHE A 183 -6.18 3.95 18.19
C PHE A 183 -7.36 3.05 17.86
N ALA A 184 -7.96 3.19 16.68
CA ALA A 184 -9.04 2.31 16.24
C ALA A 184 -8.57 0.85 16.12
N GLY A 185 -7.36 0.64 15.58
CA GLY A 185 -6.73 -0.68 15.51
C GLY A 185 -6.43 -1.27 16.88
N ALA A 186 -5.85 -0.48 17.78
CA ALA A 186 -5.50 -0.89 19.14
C ALA A 186 -6.74 -1.30 19.96
N ILE A 187 -7.80 -0.47 19.95
CA ILE A 187 -9.07 -0.75 20.65
C ILE A 187 -9.75 -2.01 20.07
N ALA A 188 -9.65 -2.22 18.76
CA ALA A 188 -10.25 -3.40 18.14
C ALA A 188 -9.46 -4.69 18.39
N SER A 189 -8.21 -4.59 18.86
CA SER A 189 -7.33 -5.73 19.16
C SER A 189 -7.45 -6.26 20.58
N THR A 190 -8.06 -5.50 21.50
CA THR A 190 -8.48 -5.95 22.84
C THR A 190 -9.86 -6.59 22.80
#